data_AF-A0AAV4EUT7-F1
#
_entry.id   AF-A0AAV4EUT7-F1
#
_cell.length_a   1.000
_cell.length_b   1.000
_cell.length_c   1.000
_cell.angle_alpha   90.00
_cell.angle_beta   90.00
_cell.angle_gamma   90.00
#
_symmetry.space_group_name_H-M   'P 1'
#
loop_
_entity.id
_entity.type
_entity.pdbx_description
1 polymer ?
#
loop_
_entity_poly.entity_id
_entity_poly.type
_entity_poly.pdbx_seq_one_letter_code
_entity_poly.pdbx_strand_id
1 'polypeptide(L)'
;MKCYRRMLRISWIAKRKNTEILKELKVGQDWLLNNIKARKLSYFGHLKRHDSLEKHILEARLEGKRRKGRPTRRWTEDIKDWLQISPTEAGREAQKREVFRRRVREATSTQTCQDE
;
A
#
# COMPACT_ATOMS: atom_id res chain seq x y z
N MET A 1 6.05 14.55 -0.20
CA MET A 1 6.07 16.04 -0.23
C MET A 1 7.47 16.66 -0.34
N LYS A 2 8.49 16.23 0.42
CA LYS A 2 9.84 16.86 0.40
C LYS A 2 10.47 16.89 -1.00
N CYS A 3 10.38 15.79 -1.76
CA CYS A 3 10.90 15.74 -3.13
C CYS A 3 10.17 16.71 -4.08
N TYR A 4 8.84 16.75 -4.03
CA TYR A 4 8.02 17.67 -4.83
C TYR A 4 8.31 19.15 -4.52
N ARG A 5 8.45 19.50 -3.24
CA ARG A 5 8.84 20.86 -2.83
C ARG A 5 10.24 21.24 -3.34
N ARG A 6 11.18 20.30 -3.30
CA ARG A 6 12.54 20.52 -3.82
C ARG A 6 12.56 20.71 -5.34
N MET A 7 11.76 19.93 -6.07
CA MET A 7 11.62 20.03 -7.53
C MET A 7 11.08 21.39 -7.95
N LEU A 8 10.07 21.91 -7.25
CA LEU A 8 9.49 23.23 -7.48
C LEU A 8 10.27 24.37 -6.80
N ARG A 9 11.44 24.09 -6.18
CA ARG A 9 12.26 25.08 -5.44
C ARG A 9 11.47 25.87 -4.38
N ILE A 10 10.47 25.25 -3.76
CA ILE A 10 9.63 25.89 -2.74
C ILE A 10 10.40 25.98 -1.41
N SER A 11 10.63 27.20 -0.95
CA SER A 11 11.18 27.46 0.39
C SER A 11 10.26 26.89 1.48
N TRP A 12 10.84 26.40 2.57
CA TRP A 12 10.07 25.92 3.72
C TRP A 12 9.22 27.04 4.37
N ILE A 13 9.62 28.30 4.19
CA ILE A 13 8.94 29.50 4.71
C ILE A 13 7.68 29.81 3.90
N ALA A 14 7.57 29.34 2.65
CA ALA A 14 6.49 29.70 1.74
C ALA A 14 5.09 29.20 2.17
N LYS A 15 5.00 28.37 3.23
CA LYS A 15 3.75 27.86 3.84
C LYS A 15 2.67 27.36 2.86
N ARG A 16 3.06 26.92 1.66
CA ARG A 16 2.13 26.41 0.64
C ARG A 16 1.45 25.11 1.06
N LYS A 17 0.18 24.94 0.69
CA LYS A 17 -0.58 23.69 0.93
C LYS A 17 -0.07 22.55 0.06
N ASN A 18 -0.08 21.33 0.58
CA ASN A 18 0.38 20.14 -0.16
C ASN A 18 -0.54 19.83 -1.35
N THR A 19 -1.84 20.05 -1.21
CA THR A 19 -2.85 19.85 -2.25
C THR A 19 -2.56 20.70 -3.49
N GLU A 20 -2.20 21.97 -3.30
CA GLU A 20 -1.89 22.88 -4.39
C GLU A 20 -0.60 22.48 -5.13
N ILE A 21 0.42 22.04 -4.38
CA ILE A 21 1.67 21.53 -4.96
C ILE A 21 1.41 20.31 -5.84
N LEU A 22 0.51 19.41 -5.42
CA LEU A 22 0.14 18.24 -6.19
C LEU A 22 -0.68 18.61 -7.44
N LYS A 23 -1.59 19.59 -7.33
CA LYS A 23 -2.32 20.15 -8.48
C LYS A 23 -1.38 20.78 -9.52
N GLU A 24 -0.39 21.55 -9.07
CA GLU A 24 0.62 22.18 -9.94
C GLU A 24 1.44 21.15 -10.72
N LEU A 25 1.84 20.07 -10.04
CA LEU A 25 2.55 18.94 -10.67
C LEU A 25 1.64 18.00 -11.47
N LYS A 26 0.32 18.22 -11.47
CA LYS A 26 -0.68 17.33 -12.07
C LYS A 26 -0.56 15.89 -11.58
N VAL A 27 -0.17 15.70 -10.32
CA VAL A 27 -0.08 14.38 -9.68
C VAL A 27 -1.34 14.18 -8.84
N GLY A 28 -2.06 13.08 -9.09
CA GLY A 28 -3.22 12.71 -8.29
C GLY A 28 -2.86 12.58 -6.81
N GLN A 29 -3.70 13.10 -5.93
CA GLN A 29 -3.41 13.19 -4.49
C GLN A 29 -3.10 11.82 -3.86
N ASP A 30 -3.85 10.80 -4.28
CA ASP A 30 -3.70 9.43 -3.79
C ASP A 30 -2.83 8.54 -4.69
N TRP A 31 -2.27 9.09 -5.78
CA TRP A 31 -1.52 8.31 -6.76
C TRP A 31 -0.41 7.47 -6.12
N LEU A 32 0.34 8.06 -5.19
CA LEU A 32 1.45 7.37 -4.53
C LEU A 32 0.95 6.23 -3.64
N LEU A 33 -0.07 6.49 -2.82
CA LEU A 33 -0.63 5.49 -1.91
C LEU A 33 -1.26 4.35 -2.70
N ASN A 34 -2.01 4.67 -3.75
CA ASN A 34 -2.60 3.72 -4.68
C ASN A 34 -1.51 2.88 -5.38
N ASN A 35 -0.42 3.50 -5.84
CA ASN A 35 0.67 2.76 -6.46
C ASN A 35 1.35 1.79 -5.48
N ILE A 36 1.62 2.24 -4.24
CA ILE A 36 2.20 1.40 -3.19
C ILE A 36 1.25 0.24 -2.84
N LYS A 37 -0.04 0.52 -2.70
CA LYS A 37 -1.10 -0.46 -2.43
C LYS A 37 -1.16 -1.52 -3.52
N ALA A 38 -1.23 -1.12 -4.78
CA ALA A 38 -1.26 -2.02 -5.92
C ALA A 38 -0.01 -2.91 -5.99
N ARG A 39 1.18 -2.34 -5.78
CA ARG A 39 2.45 -3.10 -5.79
C ARG A 39 2.49 -4.13 -4.66
N LYS A 40 2.18 -3.71 -3.43
CA LYS A 40 2.15 -4.61 -2.26
C LYS A 40 1.15 -5.74 -2.43
N LEU A 41 -0.06 -5.45 -2.89
CA LEU A 41 -1.08 -6.48 -3.13
C LEU A 41 -0.66 -7.43 -4.26
N SER A 42 -0.15 -6.89 -5.38
CA SER A 42 0.33 -7.72 -6.50
C SER A 42 1.46 -8.66 -6.08
N TYR A 43 2.40 -8.17 -5.28
CA TYR A 43 3.49 -8.98 -4.74
C TYR A 43 3.00 -10.04 -3.75
N PHE A 44 2.04 -9.71 -2.90
CA PHE A 44 1.39 -10.72 -2.05
C PHE A 44 0.76 -11.84 -2.87
N GLY A 45 0.06 -11.51 -3.94
CA GLY A 45 -0.51 -12.52 -4.84
C GLY A 45 0.55 -13.35 -5.57
N HIS A 46 1.74 -12.80 -5.82
CA HIS A 46 2.89 -13.56 -6.33
C HIS A 46 3.43 -14.53 -5.27
N LEU A 47 3.70 -14.04 -4.05
CA LEU A 47 4.16 -14.86 -2.92
C LEU A 47 3.20 -16.00 -2.58
N LYS A 48 1.88 -15.82 -2.72
CA LYS A 48 0.92 -16.88 -2.40
C LYS A 48 0.88 -18.01 -3.44
N ARG A 49 1.29 -17.73 -4.67
CA ARG A 49 1.30 -18.71 -5.78
C ARG A 49 2.61 -19.48 -5.90
N HIS A 50 3.71 -18.92 -5.39
CA HIS A 50 5.02 -19.55 -5.45
C HIS A 50 5.49 -19.87 -4.04
N ASP A 51 6.12 -21.02 -3.85
CA ASP A 51 6.67 -21.39 -2.56
C ASP A 51 8.10 -20.89 -2.44
N SER A 52 8.26 -19.71 -1.84
CA SER A 52 9.56 -19.07 -1.65
C SER A 52 9.88 -18.88 -0.17
N LEU A 53 11.15 -18.62 0.15
CA LEU A 53 11.58 -18.33 1.52
C LEU A 53 10.90 -17.07 2.07
N GLU A 54 10.71 -16.06 1.21
CA GLU A 54 10.05 -14.79 1.57
C GLU A 54 8.61 -15.01 2.02
N LYS A 55 7.89 -15.94 1.38
CA LYS A 55 6.53 -16.33 1.79
C LYS A 55 6.53 -16.85 3.24
N HIS A 56 7.43 -17.78 3.55
CA HIS A 56 7.56 -18.34 4.90
C HIS A 56 7.92 -17.27 5.93
N ILE A 57 8.86 -16.39 5.62
CA ILE A 57 9.27 -15.29 6.51
C ILE A 57 8.12 -14.31 6.77
N LEU A 58 7.34 -13.98 5.74
CA LEU A 58 6.23 -13.03 5.86
C LEU A 58 5.00 -13.60 6.55
N GLU A 59 4.76 -14.91 6.40
CA GLU A 59 3.70 -15.64 7.09
C GLU A 59 4.06 -15.99 8.53
N ALA A 60 5.35 -16.10 8.84
CA ALA A 60 5.84 -16.40 10.18
C ALA A 60 5.33 -15.36 11.19
N ARG A 61 4.35 -15.79 12.00
CA ARG A 61 4.01 -15.11 13.23
C ARG A 61 4.99 -15.55 14.30
N LEU A 62 6.15 -14.91 14.32
CA LEU A 62 7.08 -15.04 15.44
C LEU A 62 6.38 -14.54 16.71
N GLU A 63 6.34 -15.41 17.71
CA GLU A 63 5.85 -15.09 19.04
C GLU A 63 6.78 -14.07 19.72
N GLY A 64 6.21 -13.20 20.55
CA GLY A 64 6.96 -12.17 21.29
C GLY A 64 6.66 -10.72 20.88
N LYS A 65 7.16 -9.79 21.69
CA LYS A 65 6.95 -8.35 21.53
C LYS A 65 7.99 -7.76 20.58
N ARG A 66 7.56 -6.94 19.61
CA ARG A 66 8.49 -6.20 18.76
C ARG A 66 9.27 -5.17 19.57
N ARG A 67 10.58 -5.04 19.28
CA ARG A 67 11.43 -3.99 19.85
C ARG A 67 10.92 -2.59 19.50
N LYS A 68 11.09 -1.65 20.43
CA LYS A 68 10.79 -0.22 20.23
C LYS A 68 11.57 0.30 19.01
N GLY A 69 10.91 1.13 18.19
CA GLY A 69 11.48 1.68 16.96
C GLY A 69 11.24 0.83 15.69
N ARG A 70 10.91 -0.47 15.82
CA ARG A 70 10.44 -1.25 14.67
C ARG A 70 8.97 -0.92 14.38
N PRO A 71 8.56 -0.83 13.09
CA PRO A 71 7.15 -0.68 12.75
C PRO A 71 6.30 -1.76 13.44
N THR A 72 5.29 -1.31 14.18
CA THR A 72 4.33 -2.19 14.85
C THR A 72 3.43 -2.86 13.82
N ARG A 73 3.04 -2.08 12.81
CA ARG A 73 2.17 -2.47 11.71
C ARG A 73 2.82 -3.54 10.83
N ARG A 74 2.14 -4.67 10.67
CA ARG A 74 2.58 -5.79 9.81
C ARG A 74 2.08 -5.60 8.38
N TRP A 75 2.80 -6.15 7.41
CA TRP A 75 2.30 -6.21 6.05
C TRP A 75 0.96 -6.98 5.95
N THR A 76 0.81 -8.08 6.69
CA THR A 76 -0.47 -8.82 6.75
C THR A 76 -1.63 -7.97 7.24
N GLU A 77 -1.37 -6.95 8.06
CA GLU A 77 -2.41 -6.00 8.50
C GLU A 77 -2.79 -5.04 7.36
N ASP A 78 -1.83 -4.57 6.55
CA ASP A 78 -2.14 -3.81 5.33
C ASP A 78 -3.04 -4.60 4.37
N ILE A 79 -2.75 -5.89 4.18
CA ILE A 79 -3.56 -6.76 3.30
C ILE A 79 -4.98 -6.90 3.85
N LYS A 80 -5.11 -7.09 5.17
CA LYS A 80 -6.41 -7.16 5.84
C LYS A 80 -7.21 -5.85 5.67
N ASP A 81 -6.57 -4.72 5.95
CA ASP A 81 -7.21 -3.40 5.88
C ASP A 81 -7.59 -3.01 4.45
N TRP A 82 -6.83 -3.45 3.45
CA TRP A 82 -7.07 -3.07 2.06
C TRP A 82 -8.04 -3.97 1.32
N LEU A 83 -8.07 -5.26 1.65
CA LEU A 83 -8.96 -6.23 1.02
C LEU A 83 -10.21 -6.53 1.85
N GLN A 84 -10.26 -6.08 3.11
CA GLN A 84 -11.36 -6.32 4.06
C GLN A 84 -11.66 -7.82 4.26
N ILE A 85 -10.65 -8.67 4.09
CA ILE A 85 -10.70 -10.12 4.28
C ILE A 85 -9.45 -10.59 5.04
N SER A 86 -9.48 -11.80 5.58
CA SER A 86 -8.30 -12.33 6.26
C SER A 86 -7.14 -12.58 5.27
N PRO A 87 -5.87 -12.41 5.68
CA PRO A 87 -4.73 -12.73 4.82
C PRO A 87 -4.67 -14.19 4.35
N THR A 88 -5.29 -15.11 5.08
CA THR A 88 -5.43 -16.51 4.71
C THR A 88 -6.42 -16.67 3.56
N GLU A 89 -7.59 -16.05 3.63
CA GLU A 89 -8.59 -16.02 2.54
C GLU A 89 -8.04 -15.30 1.30
N ALA A 90 -7.39 -14.16 1.48
CA ALA A 90 -6.71 -13.45 0.40
C ALA A 90 -5.67 -14.35 -0.29
N GLY A 91 -5.00 -15.23 0.45
CA GLY A 91 -4.08 -16.21 -0.11
C GLY A 91 -4.75 -17.32 -0.92
N ARG A 92 -5.99 -17.70 -0.57
CA ARG A 92 -6.81 -18.63 -1.37
C ARG A 92 -7.31 -17.96 -2.65
N GLU A 93 -7.79 -16.72 -2.58
CA GLU A 93 -8.19 -15.93 -3.75
C GLU A 93 -6.99 -15.72 -4.70
N ALA A 94 -5.80 -15.49 -4.15
CA ALA A 94 -4.57 -15.27 -4.91
C ALA A 94 -4.16 -16.45 -5.81
N GLN A 95 -4.63 -17.67 -5.55
CA GLN A 95 -4.37 -18.81 -6.44
C GLN A 95 -4.96 -18.60 -7.83
N LYS A 96 -6.13 -17.96 -7.90
CA LYS A 96 -6.78 -17.59 -9.16
C LYS A 96 -6.28 -16.22 -9.60
N ARG A 97 -5.22 -16.21 -10.43
CA ARG A 97 -4.50 -15.00 -10.87
C ARG A 97 -5.41 -13.87 -11.35
N GLU A 98 -6.38 -14.17 -12.22
CA GLU A 98 -7.27 -13.16 -12.80
C GLU A 98 -8.28 -12.60 -11.80
N VAL A 99 -8.80 -13.45 -10.90
CA VAL A 99 -9.68 -13.01 -9.81
C VAL A 99 -8.94 -12.06 -8.89
N PHE A 100 -7.74 -12.42 -8.49
CA PHE A 100 -6.94 -11.60 -7.60
C PHE A 100 -6.49 -10.28 -8.26
N ARG A 101 -6.11 -10.29 -9.54
CA ARG A 101 -5.80 -9.05 -10.29
C ARG A 101 -6.97 -8.07 -10.31
N ARG A 102 -8.19 -8.56 -10.53
CA ARG A 102 -9.41 -7.74 -10.46
C ARG A 102 -9.61 -7.17 -9.05
N ARG A 103 -9.46 -8.00 -8.01
CA ARG A 103 -9.54 -7.55 -6.60
C ARG A 103 -8.52 -6.45 -6.28
N VAL A 104 -7.28 -6.57 -6.76
CA VAL A 104 -6.27 -5.51 -6.59
C VAL A 104 -6.72 -4.22 -7.27
N ARG A 105 -7.21 -4.29 -8.51
CA ARG A 105 -7.73 -3.10 -9.21
C ARG A 105 -8.85 -2.43 -8.43
N GLU A 106 -9.86 -3.20 -8.00
CA GLU A 106 -10.97 -2.70 -7.17
C GLU A 106 -10.45 -2.00 -5.91
N ALA A 107 -9.60 -2.68 -5.14
CA ALA A 107 -9.03 -2.10 -3.92
C ALA A 107 -8.22 -0.82 -4.18
N THR A 108 -7.62 -0.65 -5.36
CA THR A 108 -6.82 0.53 -5.69
C THR A 108 -7.65 1.67 -6.31
N SER A 109 -8.82 1.37 -6.87
CA SER A 109 -9.71 2.34 -7.50
C SER A 109 -10.64 3.06 -6.52
N THR A 110 -10.96 2.46 -5.37
CA THR A 110 -12.01 2.95 -4.43
C THR A 110 -11.53 4.01 -3.42
N GLN A 111 -10.56 4.86 -3.76
CA GLN A 111 -10.23 6.06 -2.96
C GLN A 111 -10.41 7.32 -3.82
N THR A 112 -11.67 7.55 -4.16
CA THR A 112 -12.23 8.84 -4.53
C THR A 112 -13.56 8.90 -3.79
N CYS A 113 -13.83 9.99 -3.04
CA CYS A 113 -14.89 10.21 -2.04
C CYS A 113 -14.44 9.80 -0.62
N GLN A 114 -14.39 10.66 0.42
CA GLN A 114 -15.04 11.94 0.70
C GLN A 114 -14.13 12.80 1.59
N ASP A 115 -13.85 14.04 1.18
CA ASP A 115 -13.55 15.15 2.11
C ASP A 115 -14.80 16.07 2.02
N GLU A 116 -15.67 16.00 3.01
CA GLU A 116 -16.60 17.08 3.41
C GLU A 116 -16.14 17.64 4.76
#